data_AF-A0A915CKN4-F1
#
_entry.id   AF-A0A915CKN4-F1
#
_cell.length_a   1.000
_cell.length_b   1.000
_cell.length_c   1.000
_cell.angle_alpha   90.00
_cell.angle_beta   90.00
_cell.angle_gamma   90.00
#
_symmetry.space_group_name_H-M   'P 1'
#
loop_
_entity.id
_entity.type
_entity.pdbx_description
1 polymer ?
#
loop_
_entity_poly.entity_id
_entity_poly.type
_entity_poly.pdbx_seq_one_letter_code
_entity_poly.pdbx_strand_id
1 'polypeptide(L)' 'MQRVVKISPISENLVLLAWAHGIGVGIVPKSANPSRVVENFKVVELKLSQEELAEIGKLDRNKHYIRCDGWNVL' A
#
# COMPACT_ATOMS: atom_id res chain seq x y z
N MET A 1 -1.74 8.80 7.10
CA MET A 1 -2.30 7.44 7.25
C MET A 1 -3.18 7.27 8.48
N GLN A 2 -2.72 7.58 9.69
CA GLN A 2 -3.52 7.40 10.94
C GLN A 2 -4.95 7.99 10.90
N ARG A 3 -5.18 9.07 10.13
CA ARG A 3 -6.53 9.66 9.92
C ARG A 3 -7.47 8.77 9.11
N VAL A 4 -6.96 8.11 8.07
CA VAL A 4 -7.71 7.14 7.25
C VAL A 4 -7.88 5.83 8.02
N VAL A 5 -6.84 5.41 8.75
CA VAL A 5 -6.83 4.19 9.58
C VAL A 5 -7.83 4.27 10.73
N LYS A 6 -8.13 5.46 11.28
CA LYS A 6 -9.17 5.61 12.32
C LYS A 6 -10.57 5.18 11.88
N ILE A 7 -10.82 5.07 10.57
CA ILE A 7 -12.13 4.70 10.01
C ILE A 7 -12.31 3.18 9.98
N SER A 8 -11.23 2.38 10.05
CA SER A 8 -11.30 0.93 9.84
C SER A 8 -10.43 0.15 10.83
N PRO A 9 -10.92 -0.95 11.43
CA PRO A 9 -10.15 -1.80 12.37
C PRO A 9 -8.99 -2.58 11.72
N ILE A 10 -8.64 -2.26 10.48
CA ILE A 10 -7.68 -2.97 9.64
C ILE A 10 -6.26 -2.45 9.91
N SER A 11 -5.25 -3.33 9.86
CA SER A 11 -3.85 -2.95 10.03
C SER A 11 -3.41 -1.95 8.94
N GLU A 12 -2.58 -0.97 9.30
CA GLU A 12 -2.15 0.10 8.37
C GLU A 12 -1.50 -0.45 7.10
N ASN A 13 -0.75 -1.56 7.23
CA ASN A 13 -0.14 -2.28 6.11
C ASN A 13 -1.19 -2.78 5.12
N LEU A 14 -2.27 -3.39 5.60
CA LEU A 14 -3.33 -3.88 4.72
C LEU A 14 -4.09 -2.76 4.01
N VAL A 15 -4.24 -1.59 4.65
CA VAL A 15 -4.85 -0.42 3.99
C VAL A 15 -4.01 0.03 2.80
N LEU A 16 -2.69 0.06 2.92
CA LEU A 16 -1.79 0.42 1.81
C LEU A 16 -1.86 -0.57 0.66
N LEU A 17 -1.87 -1.86 0.96
CA LEU A 17 -1.99 -2.91 -0.05
C LEU A 17 -3.37 -2.84 -0.73
N ALA A 18 -4.44 -2.64 0.03
CA ALA A 18 -5.79 -2.55 -0.48
C ALA A 18 -5.99 -1.32 -1.37
N TRP A 19 -5.32 -0.21 -1.05
CA TRP A 19 -5.33 0.98 -1.91
C TRP A 19 -4.72 0.69 -3.29
N ALA A 20 -3.51 0.13 -3.33
CA ALA A 20 -2.83 -0.19 -4.59
C ALA A 20 -3.62 -1.23 -5.41
N HIS A 21 -4.16 -2.26 -4.75
CA HIS A 21 -5.06 -3.22 -5.39
C HIS A 21 -6.34 -2.53 -5.92
N GLY A 22 -6.95 -1.64 -5.13
CA GLY A 22 -8.22 -0.98 -5.46
C GLY A 22 -8.14 -0.06 -6.68
N ILE A 23 -6.97 0.50 -6.97
CA ILE A 23 -6.71 1.29 -8.18
C ILE A 23 -6.26 0.42 -9.38
N GLY A 24 -6.30 -0.92 -9.25
CA GLY A 24 -5.97 -1.85 -10.33
C GLY A 24 -4.47 -2.12 -10.52
N VAL A 25 -3.63 -1.81 -9.53
CA VAL A 25 -2.18 -2.07 -9.59
C VAL A 25 -1.85 -3.41 -8.94
N GLY A 26 -1.12 -4.26 -9.67
CA GLY A 26 -0.58 -5.51 -9.13
C GLY A 26 0.47 -5.25 -8.04
N ILE A 27 0.36 -5.96 -6.91
CA ILE A 27 1.18 -5.76 -5.72
C ILE A 27 1.94 -7.03 -5.32
N VAL A 28 3.21 -6.86 -4.93
CA VAL A 28 4.09 -7.94 -4.44
C VAL A 28 4.73 -7.51 -3.10
N PRO A 29 4.02 -7.67 -1.97
CA PRO A 29 4.52 -7.24 -0.67
C PRO A 29 5.60 -8.20 -0.15
N LYS A 30 6.82 -7.68 0.06
CA LYS A 30 7.92 -8.46 0.64
C LYS A 30 7.69 -8.73 2.13
N SER A 31 7.76 -10.00 2.55
CA SER A 31 7.84 -10.39 3.95
C SER A 31 8.72 -11.63 4.11
N ALA A 32 9.55 -11.65 5.16
CA ALA A 32 10.27 -12.85 5.60
C ALA A 32 9.59 -13.53 6.80
N ASN A 33 8.54 -12.91 7.35
CA ASN A 33 7.74 -13.48 8.44
C ASN A 33 6.55 -14.24 7.85
N PRO A 34 6.43 -15.57 8.07
CA PRO A 34 5.34 -16.39 7.54
C PRO A 34 3.94 -15.88 7.92
N SER A 35 3.72 -15.42 9.15
CA SER A 35 2.40 -14.94 9.58
C SER A 35 1.97 -13.69 8.81
N ARG A 36 2.92 -12.79 8.55
CA ARG A 36 2.70 -11.59 7.73
C ARG A 36 2.47 -11.91 6.26
N VAL A 37 3.09 -12.97 5.72
CA VAL A 37 2.79 -13.41 4.36
C VAL A 37 1.32 -13.78 4.25
N VAL A 38 0.82 -14.61 5.17
CA VAL A 38 -0.59 -15.01 5.21
C VAL A 38 -1.50 -13.80 5.46
N GLU A 39 -1.14 -12.90 6.38
CA GLU A 39 -1.92 -11.69 6.64
C GLU A 39 -2.06 -10.82 5.39
N ASN A 40 -0.98 -10.58 4.64
CA ASN A 40 -0.99 -9.75 3.43
C ASN A 40 -1.98 -10.28 2.37
N PHE A 41 -2.20 -11.59 2.28
CA PHE A 41 -3.15 -12.17 1.32
C PHE A 41 -4.60 -11.74 1.57
N LYS A 42 -4.97 -11.35 2.80
CA LYS A 42 -6.31 -10.85 3.11
C LYS A 42 -6.69 -9.62 2.30
N VAL A 43 -5.71 -8.92 1.72
CA VAL A 43 -5.94 -7.76 0.85
C VAL A 43 -6.91 -8.04 -0.30
N VAL A 44 -6.94 -9.27 -0.83
CA VAL A 44 -7.81 -9.61 -1.98
C VAL A 44 -9.30 -9.54 -1.65
N GLU A 45 -9.64 -9.62 -0.36
CA GLU A 45 -11.01 -9.54 0.13
C GLU A 45 -11.40 -8.11 0.53
N LEU A 46 -10.42 -7.21 0.64
CA LEU A 46 -10.63 -5.83 1.08
C LEU A 46 -11.01 -4.94 -0.10
N LYS A 47 -12.05 -4.13 0.10
CA LYS A 47 -12.49 -3.10 -0.86
C LYS A 47 -12.63 -1.78 -0.13
N LEU A 48 -11.81 -0.81 -0.54
CA LEU A 48 -11.93 0.58 -0.10
C LEU A 48 -12.98 1.30 -0.95
N SER A 49 -13.68 2.26 -0.34
CA SER A 49 -14.61 3.13 -1.06
C SER A 49 -13.86 4.08 -1.99
N GLN A 50 -14.57 4.67 -2.95
CA GLN A 50 -13.96 5.65 -3.87
C GLN A 50 -13.45 6.88 -3.13
N GLU A 51 -14.14 7.29 -2.08
CA GLU A 51 -13.75 8.40 -1.21
C GLU A 51 -12.46 8.09 -0.45
N GLU A 52 -12.32 6.87 0.07
CA GLU A 52 -11.11 6.41 0.75
C GLU A 52 -9.92 6.31 -0.22
N LEU A 53 -10.14 5.76 -1.42
CA LEU A 53 -9.11 5.70 -2.46
C LEU A 53 -8.63 7.11 -2.84
N ALA A 54 -9.56 8.05 -3.02
CA ALA A 54 -9.26 9.44 -3.35
C ALA A 54 -8.54 10.16 -2.19
N GLU A 55 -8.93 9.93 -0.93
CA GLU A 55 -8.30 10.54 0.23
C GLU A 55 -6.85 10.09 0.40
N ILE A 56 -6.57 8.79 0.21
CA ILE A 56 -5.20 8.27 0.21
C ILE A 56 -4.41 8.85 -0.97
N GLY A 57 -5.04 9.02 -2.15
CA GLY A 57 -4.41 9.62 -3.32
C GLY A 57 -3.88 11.05 -3.09
N LYS A 58 -4.50 11.83 -2.20
CA LYS A 58 -4.02 13.19 -1.83
C LYS A 58 -2.68 13.19 -1.08
N LEU A 59 -2.21 12.02 -0.64
CA LEU A 59 -0.91 11.86 0.01
C LEU A 59 0.25 11.86 -0.99
N ASP A 60 -0.01 11.84 -2.30
CA ASP A 60 1.04 11.92 -3.30
C ASP A 60 1.91 13.18 -3.10
N ARG A 61 3.22 13.00 -3.23
CA ARG A 61 4.24 14.04 -3.10
C ARG A 61 5.20 14.01 -4.29
N ASN A 62 4.88 13.26 -5.34
CA ASN A 62 5.75 13.02 -6.49
C ASN A 62 7.17 12.59 -6.05
N LYS A 63 7.24 11.72 -5.02
CA LYS A 63 8.49 11.34 -4.36
C LYS A 63 8.89 9.91 -4.76
N HIS A 64 10.05 9.78 -5.36
CA HIS A 64 10.66 8.50 -5.69
C HIS A 64 11.67 8.09 -4.62
N TYR A 65 11.53 6.88 -4.07
CA TYR A 65 12.44 6.33 -3.04
C TYR A 65 13.53 5.43 -3.63
N ILE A 66 13.27 4.84 -4.80
CA ILE A 66 14.26 4.05 -5.52
C ILE A 66 15.07 5.01 -6.38
N ARG A 67 16.39 4.99 -6.21
CA ARG A 67 17.28 5.66 -7.15
C ARG A 67 17.57 4.71 -8.31
N CYS A 68 17.34 5.19 -9.53
CA CYS A 68 17.58 4.43 -10.76
C CYS A 68 18.93 4.78 -11.40
N ASP A 69 19.92 5.13 -10.58
CA ASP A 69 21.24 5.60 -10.99
C ASP A 69 22.38 4.77 -10.36
N GLY A 70 22.07 3.59 -9.79
CA GLY A 70 23.08 2.71 -9.19
C GLY A 70 24.15 2.22 -10.17
N TRP A 71 23.90 2.39 -11.48
CA TRP A 71 24.83 2.09 -12.57
C TRP A 71 25.76 3.27 -12.93
N ASN A 72 25.50 4.47 -12.41
CA ASN A 72 26.35 5.64 -12.64
C ASN A 72 27.59 5.55 -11.77
N VAL A 73 28.64 4.95 -12.32
CA VAL A 73 30.00 4.94 -11.78
C VAL A 73 30.82 6.04 -12.48
N LEU A 74 30.63 7.29 -12.08
CA LEU A 74 31.47 8.43 -12.45
C LEU A 74 32.09 9.02 -11.18
#